data_AF-B8A8A5-F1
#
_entry.id   AF-B8A8A5-F1
#
_cell.length_a   1.000
_cell.length_b   1.000
_cell.length_c   1.000
_cell.angle_alpha   90.00
_cell.angle_beta   90.00
_cell.angle_gamma   90.00
#
_symmetry.space_group_name_H-M   'P 1'
#
loop_
_entity.id
_entity.type
_entity.pdbx_description
1 polymer ?
#
loop_
_entity_poly.entity_id
_entity_poly.type
_entity_poly.pdbx_seq_one_letter_code
_entity_poly.pdbx_strand_id
1 'polypeptide(L)'
;MWKDLKEQPKWCRVLEESSHNKRNKISESGAYTSSSNQEIEEKTERKEKRLERQKAAKQRKKGKGAPSTLGDKPSQNMVLFHEAITTKAATLLKAAEATLIGAEAKIKENAIAKREEARVEKYQMYLKLMEKDTSTFNEAKLKRHEDVLDQLARELVEE
;
A
#
# COMPACT_ATOMS: atom_id res chain seq x y z
N MET A 1 -28.88 1.66 13.55
CA MET A 1 -28.06 1.42 14.76
C MET A 1 -26.90 2.41 14.89
N TRP A 2 -25.91 2.47 13.98
CA TRP A 2 -24.82 3.48 14.10
C TRP A 2 -25.26 4.91 13.76
N LYS A 3 -26.19 5.05 12.80
CA LYS A 3 -26.72 6.36 12.37
C LYS A 3 -27.46 7.08 13.51
N ASP A 4 -28.14 6.34 14.37
CA ASP A 4 -28.96 6.88 15.46
C ASP A 4 -28.11 7.21 16.70
N LEU A 5 -26.99 6.52 16.88
CA LEU A 5 -26.10 6.71 18.02
C LEU A 5 -25.30 8.02 17.90
N LYS A 6 -24.86 8.39 16.69
CA LYS A 6 -24.09 9.62 16.43
C LYS A 6 -24.86 10.92 16.67
N GLU A 7 -26.19 10.86 16.70
CA GLU A 7 -27.07 12.02 16.89
C GLU A 7 -27.49 12.21 18.35
N GLN A 8 -26.98 11.36 19.25
CA GLN A 8 -27.19 11.55 20.68
C GLN A 8 -26.59 12.89 21.14
N PRO A 9 -27.26 13.64 22.04
CA PRO A 9 -26.80 14.95 22.51
C PRO A 9 -25.39 14.95 23.10
N LYS A 10 -24.95 13.83 23.69
CA LYS A 10 -23.58 13.63 24.18
C LYS A 10 -22.50 13.76 23.09
N TRP A 11 -22.86 13.58 21.82
CA TRP A 11 -21.95 13.52 20.67
C TRP A 11 -22.22 14.58 19.61
N CYS A 12 -23.40 15.20 19.61
CA CYS A 12 -23.62 16.47 18.93
C CYS A 12 -22.84 17.58 19.64
N ARG A 13 -21.73 18.01 19.04
CA ARG A 13 -21.09 19.26 19.43
C ARG A 13 -22.01 20.40 18.98
N VAL A 14 -22.57 21.14 19.93
CA VAL A 14 -23.20 22.43 19.62
C VAL A 14 -22.10 23.29 19.00
N LEU A 15 -22.23 23.58 17.70
CA LEU A 15 -21.39 24.55 17.02
C LEU A 15 -21.83 25.92 17.55
N GLU A 16 -21.33 26.28 18.72
CA GLU A 16 -21.33 27.67 19.13
C GLU A 16 -20.32 28.36 18.22
N GLU A 17 -20.83 29.27 17.39
CA GLU A 17 -20.07 30.08 16.46
C GLU A 17 -19.26 31.12 17.25
N SER A 18 -18.45 30.66 18.19
CA SER A 18 -17.51 31.48 18.95
C SER A 18 -16.26 31.62 18.10
N SER A 19 -16.27 32.71 17.35
CA SER A 19 -15.09 33.51 17.03
C SER A 19 -13.97 33.36 18.08
N HIS A 20 -12.70 33.51 17.63
CA HIS A 20 -11.45 33.46 18.40
C HIS A 20 -10.79 32.08 18.64
N ASN A 21 -10.41 31.39 17.56
CA ASN A 21 -9.30 30.43 17.62
C ASN A 21 -7.96 31.13 17.29
N LYS A 22 -6.99 31.07 18.20
CA LYS A 22 -5.64 31.69 18.07
C LYS A 22 -4.70 30.94 17.11
N ARG A 23 -5.15 29.89 16.42
CA ARG A 23 -4.33 29.13 15.46
C ARG A 23 -4.86 29.25 14.03
N ASN A 24 -3.92 29.59 13.14
CA ASN A 24 -4.04 29.86 11.70
C ASN A 24 -4.65 31.20 11.28
N LYS A 25 -3.85 32.27 11.38
CA LYS A 25 -3.86 33.29 10.32
C LYS A 25 -3.00 32.78 9.16
N ILE A 26 -3.62 32.16 8.17
CA ILE A 26 -3.09 32.17 6.81
C ILE A 26 -3.60 33.47 6.16
N SER A 27 -2.71 34.32 5.65
CA SER A 27 -3.13 35.44 4.80
C SER A 27 -3.61 34.90 3.44
N GLU A 28 -4.49 35.64 2.77
CA GLU A 28 -5.13 35.25 1.49
C GLU A 28 -4.15 34.91 0.35
N SER A 29 -2.86 35.23 0.46
CA SER A 29 -1.85 34.89 -0.53
C SER A 29 -1.06 33.60 -0.25
N GLY A 30 -1.40 32.82 0.79
CA GLY A 30 -0.95 31.44 0.95
C GLY A 30 0.57 31.19 1.05
N ALA A 31 1.37 32.23 1.32
CA ALA A 31 2.82 32.09 1.44
C ALA A 31 3.25 31.97 2.91
N TYR A 32 3.97 30.91 3.25
CA TYR A 32 4.68 30.79 4.52
C TYR A 32 5.92 31.69 4.48
N THR A 33 5.91 32.80 5.22
CA THR A 33 7.15 33.56 5.44
C THR A 33 7.81 33.10 6.73
N SER A 34 9.06 32.65 6.55
CA SER A 34 10.18 32.78 7.48
C SER A 34 10.28 31.76 8.61
N SER A 35 11.30 30.89 8.56
CA SER A 35 12.71 31.18 8.89
C SER A 35 12.90 31.22 10.40
N SER A 36 13.54 30.19 10.94
CA SER A 36 14.66 30.32 11.89
C SER A 36 15.01 28.94 12.45
N ASN A 37 15.87 28.22 11.73
CA ASN A 37 16.72 27.20 12.36
C ASN A 37 17.92 27.92 12.96
N GLN A 38 18.07 27.85 14.28
CA GLN A 38 19.37 27.99 14.92
C GLN A 38 19.49 26.92 16.00
N GLU A 39 20.43 26.00 15.76
CA GLU A 39 21.13 25.26 16.80
C GLU A 39 21.74 26.26 17.80
N ILE A 40 21.63 25.96 19.10
CA ILE A 40 22.66 26.28 20.09
C ILE A 40 22.37 25.44 21.36
N GLU A 41 23.40 24.69 21.77
CA GLU A 41 23.53 24.10 23.10
C GLU A 41 23.41 25.19 24.16
N GLU A 42 22.49 25.07 25.12
CA GLU A 42 22.80 25.45 26.50
C GLU A 42 21.85 24.85 27.52
N LYS A 43 22.47 24.24 28.54
CA LYS A 43 21.88 23.77 29.78
C LYS A 43 21.00 24.86 30.41
N THR A 44 19.72 24.57 30.65
CA THR A 44 19.02 25.16 31.80
C THR A 44 18.15 24.12 32.48
N GLU A 45 18.59 23.81 33.70
CA GLU A 45 17.96 22.93 34.65
C GLU A 45 16.55 23.42 34.99
N ARG A 46 15.52 22.62 34.69
CA ARG A 46 14.24 22.71 35.39
C ARG A 46 14.01 21.39 36.10
N LYS A 47 14.35 21.39 37.39
CA LYS A 47 14.14 20.29 38.34
C LYS A 47 12.64 20.02 38.48
N GLU A 48 12.12 19.11 37.66
CA GLU A 48 10.84 18.49 37.93
C GLU A 48 11.02 17.54 39.13
N LYS A 49 10.40 17.93 40.25
CA LYS A 49 10.47 17.22 41.53
C LYS A 49 9.97 15.79 41.34
N ARG A 50 10.91 14.84 41.41
CA ARG A 50 10.64 13.43 41.71
C ARG A 50 9.70 13.35 42.91
N LEU A 51 8.57 12.65 42.79
CA LEU A 51 7.80 12.22 43.97
C LEU A 51 8.60 11.11 44.67
N GLU A 52 9.59 11.54 45.44
CA GLU A 52 10.35 10.72 46.34
C GLU A 52 9.50 10.41 47.58
N ARG A 53 8.68 9.34 47.49
CA ARG A 53 8.26 8.49 48.63
C ARG A 53 7.24 7.44 48.19
N GLN A 54 7.73 6.36 47.60
CA GLN A 54 6.99 5.08 47.60
C GLN A 54 7.91 3.85 47.58
N LYS A 55 9.15 3.95 48.08
CA LYS A 55 10.08 2.81 48.14
C LYS A 55 10.35 2.24 49.54
N ALA A 56 9.96 2.91 50.62
CA ALA A 56 10.21 2.39 51.98
C ALA A 56 9.21 1.29 52.42
N ALA A 57 7.99 1.23 51.86
CA ALA A 57 7.01 0.21 52.21
C ALA A 57 7.20 -1.13 51.46
N LYS A 58 7.94 -1.15 50.34
CA LYS A 58 8.22 -2.39 49.57
C LYS A 58 9.48 -3.13 50.03
N GLN A 59 10.34 -2.51 50.84
CA GLN A 59 11.62 -3.12 51.21
C GLN A 59 11.52 -4.13 52.38
N ARG A 60 10.40 -4.18 53.13
CA ARG A 60 10.24 -5.10 54.28
C ARG A 60 9.49 -6.41 53.98
N LYS A 61 9.33 -6.80 52.70
CA LYS A 61 8.74 -8.09 52.33
C LYS A 61 9.66 -8.96 51.45
N LYS A 62 10.97 -8.85 51.60
CA LYS A 62 11.92 -9.88 51.16
C LYS A 62 12.03 -10.97 52.22
N GLY A 63 10.90 -11.61 52.52
CA GLY A 63 10.92 -12.93 53.14
C GLY A 63 11.22 -13.96 52.05
N LYS A 64 11.98 -15.01 52.38
CA LYS A 64 12.13 -16.20 51.54
C LYS A 64 10.74 -16.83 51.36
N GLY A 65 10.03 -16.41 50.32
CA GLY A 65 8.86 -17.13 49.82
C GLY A 65 9.34 -18.35 49.06
N ALA A 66 8.75 -19.50 49.33
CA ALA A 66 8.86 -20.68 48.48
C ALA A 66 8.61 -20.28 47.01
N PRO A 67 9.21 -20.98 46.02
CA PRO A 67 8.91 -20.72 44.61
C PRO A 67 7.39 -20.75 44.44
N SER A 68 6.83 -19.60 44.07
CA SER A 68 5.40 -19.44 43.85
C SER A 68 5.01 -20.43 42.74
N THR A 69 4.31 -21.50 43.08
CA THR A 69 3.73 -22.44 42.09
C THR A 69 2.58 -21.79 41.30
N LEU A 70 2.19 -20.57 41.69
CA LEU A 70 1.20 -19.73 41.06
C LEU A 70 1.88 -18.80 40.06
N GLY A 71 1.92 -19.19 38.78
CA GLY A 71 2.01 -18.20 37.71
C GLY A 71 2.67 -18.56 36.39
N ASP A 72 3.02 -19.83 36.10
CA ASP A 72 3.58 -20.16 34.76
C ASP A 72 2.53 -20.26 33.65
N LYS A 73 1.24 -20.32 34.00
CA LYS A 73 0.17 -20.47 33.01
C LYS A 73 -0.38 -19.10 32.60
N PRO A 74 -0.29 -18.72 31.30
CA PRO A 74 -0.88 -17.49 30.84
C PRO A 74 -2.38 -17.46 31.13
N SER A 75 -2.90 -16.31 31.54
CA SER A 75 -4.34 -16.14 31.75
C SER A 75 -5.10 -16.38 30.45
N GLN A 76 -6.35 -16.84 30.53
CA GLN A 76 -7.19 -17.10 29.36
C GLN A 76 -7.26 -15.89 28.41
N ASN A 77 -7.36 -14.67 28.96
CA ASN A 77 -7.38 -13.44 28.15
C ASN A 77 -6.08 -13.23 27.37
N MET A 78 -4.92 -13.55 27.95
CA MET A 78 -3.63 -13.46 27.26
C MET A 78 -3.55 -14.48 26.12
N VAL A 79 -4.01 -15.71 26.34
CA VAL A 79 -4.04 -16.75 25.31
C VAL A 79 -4.93 -16.32 24.14
N LEU A 80 -6.16 -15.87 24.42
CA LEU A 80 -7.09 -15.37 23.41
C LEU A 80 -6.53 -14.17 22.63
N PHE A 81 -5.84 -13.26 23.31
CA PHE A 81 -5.19 -12.12 22.65
C PHE A 81 -4.09 -12.59 21.69
N HIS A 82 -3.21 -13.50 22.12
CA HIS A 82 -2.16 -14.03 21.26
C HIS A 82 -2.73 -14.76 20.04
N GLU A 83 -3.77 -15.58 20.22
CA GLU A 83 -4.49 -16.24 19.12
C GLU A 83 -5.11 -15.22 18.15
N ALA A 84 -5.72 -14.15 18.65
CA ALA A 84 -6.27 -13.09 17.81
C ALA A 84 -5.18 -12.37 17.00
N ILE A 85 -4.00 -12.14 17.59
CA ILE A 85 -2.86 -11.51 16.92
C ILE A 85 -2.27 -12.45 15.85
N THR A 86 -2.07 -13.73 16.16
CA THR A 86 -1.51 -14.70 15.21
C THR A 86 -2.46 -14.94 14.03
N THR A 87 -3.76 -15.08 14.30
CA THR A 87 -4.78 -15.20 13.23
C THR A 87 -4.81 -13.95 12.36
N LYS A 88 -4.82 -12.74 12.95
CA LYS A 88 -4.76 -11.49 12.19
C LYS A 88 -3.50 -11.42 11.32
N ALA A 89 -2.33 -11.75 11.86
CA ALA A 89 -1.07 -11.77 11.10
C ALA A 89 -1.14 -12.75 9.92
N ALA A 90 -1.64 -13.97 10.15
CA ALA A 90 -1.79 -14.97 9.09
C ALA A 90 -2.77 -14.52 8.00
N THR A 91 -3.88 -13.88 8.36
CA THR A 91 -4.83 -13.34 7.37
C THR A 91 -4.23 -12.22 6.53
N LEU A 92 -3.40 -11.36 7.13
CA LEU A 92 -2.72 -10.29 6.41
C LEU A 92 -1.68 -10.83 5.43
N LEU A 93 -0.90 -11.85 5.83
CA LEU A 93 0.06 -12.51 4.94
C LEU A 93 -0.64 -13.16 3.74
N LYS A 94 -1.73 -13.92 3.98
CA LYS A 94 -2.52 -14.53 2.90
C LYS A 94 -3.12 -13.48 1.97
N ALA A 95 -3.60 -12.36 2.50
CA ALA A 95 -4.12 -11.27 1.69
C ALA A 95 -3.02 -10.65 0.82
N ALA A 96 -1.83 -10.42 1.39
CA ALA A 96 -0.68 -9.90 0.64
C ALA A 96 -0.25 -10.86 -0.48
N GLU A 97 -0.14 -12.16 -0.20
CA GLU A 97 0.16 -13.18 -1.21
C GLU A 97 -0.90 -13.18 -2.34
N ALA A 98 -2.18 -13.13 -1.99
CA ALA A 98 -3.25 -13.06 -2.99
C ALA A 98 -3.16 -11.80 -3.87
N THR A 99 -2.75 -10.65 -3.32
CA THR A 99 -2.53 -9.44 -4.12
C THR A 99 -1.35 -9.56 -5.08
N LEU A 100 -0.26 -10.22 -4.67
CA LEU A 100 0.90 -10.46 -5.54
C LEU A 100 0.53 -11.42 -6.68
N ILE A 101 -0.14 -12.54 -6.37
CA ILE A 101 -0.63 -13.48 -7.38
C ILE A 101 -1.56 -12.78 -8.38
N GLY A 102 -2.48 -11.93 -7.88
CA GLY A 102 -3.37 -11.15 -8.72
C GLY A 102 -2.63 -10.13 -9.61
N ALA A 103 -1.57 -9.50 -9.10
CA ALA A 103 -0.74 -8.58 -9.88
C ALA A 103 0.05 -9.33 -10.97
N GLU A 104 0.66 -10.46 -10.64
CA GLU A 104 1.38 -11.30 -11.61
C GLU A 104 0.47 -11.85 -12.71
N ALA A 105 -0.74 -12.28 -12.36
CA ALA A 105 -1.74 -12.74 -13.32
C ALA A 105 -2.09 -11.64 -14.33
N LYS A 106 -2.30 -10.40 -13.86
CA LYS A 106 -2.57 -9.25 -14.74
C LYS A 106 -1.40 -8.91 -15.65
N ILE A 107 -0.16 -9.02 -15.16
CA ILE A 107 1.04 -8.79 -15.99
C ILE A 107 1.10 -9.84 -17.11
N LYS A 108 0.84 -11.10 -16.80
CA LYS A 108 0.82 -12.19 -17.79
C LYS A 108 -0.31 -12.02 -18.80
N GLU A 109 -1.51 -11.68 -18.36
CA GLU A 109 -2.66 -11.40 -19.23
C GLU A 109 -2.38 -10.26 -20.19
N ASN A 110 -1.83 -9.14 -19.69
CA ASN A 110 -1.45 -8.01 -20.53
C ASN A 110 -0.35 -8.38 -21.55
N ALA A 111 0.60 -9.24 -21.17
CA ALA A 111 1.64 -9.72 -22.09
C ALA A 111 1.04 -10.60 -23.20
N ILE A 112 0.09 -11.47 -22.87
CA ILE A 112 -0.63 -12.29 -23.86
C ILE A 112 -1.45 -11.39 -24.79
N ALA A 113 -2.20 -10.43 -24.24
CA ALA A 113 -3.02 -9.50 -25.02
C ALA A 113 -2.17 -8.71 -26.02
N LYS A 114 -1.01 -8.21 -25.62
CA LYS A 114 -0.08 -7.50 -26.52
C LYS A 114 0.50 -8.39 -27.63
N ARG A 115 0.80 -9.65 -27.32
CA ARG A 115 1.28 -10.60 -28.33
C ARG A 115 0.19 -10.91 -29.36
N GLU A 116 -1.04 -11.10 -28.90
CA GLU A 116 -2.20 -11.32 -29.75
C GLU A 116 -2.51 -10.09 -30.63
N GLU A 117 -2.44 -8.87 -30.07
CA GLU A 117 -2.59 -7.63 -30.83
C GLU A 117 -1.54 -7.53 -31.94
N ALA A 118 -0.26 -7.78 -31.63
CA ALA A 118 0.81 -7.80 -32.62
C ALA A 118 0.59 -8.87 -33.71
N ARG A 119 0.08 -10.06 -33.34
CA ARG A 119 -0.24 -11.13 -34.29
C ARG A 119 -1.38 -10.73 -35.24
N VAL A 120 -2.42 -10.07 -34.71
CA VAL A 120 -3.54 -9.56 -35.51
C VAL A 120 -3.07 -8.47 -36.48
N GLU A 121 -2.22 -7.54 -36.04
CA GLU A 121 -1.65 -6.51 -36.91
C GLU A 121 -0.84 -7.10 -38.05
N LYS A 122 0.03 -8.08 -37.76
CA LYS A 122 0.78 -8.82 -38.80
C LYS A 122 -0.16 -9.53 -39.77
N TYR A 123 -1.20 -10.19 -39.27
CA TYR A 123 -2.18 -10.89 -40.10
C TYR A 123 -2.93 -9.92 -41.01
N GLN A 124 -3.34 -8.77 -40.50
CA GLN A 124 -3.96 -7.72 -41.32
C GLN A 124 -3.00 -7.20 -42.41
N MET A 125 -1.72 -7.05 -42.09
CA MET A 125 -0.71 -6.63 -43.08
C MET A 125 -0.52 -7.68 -44.17
N TYR A 126 -0.49 -8.97 -43.81
CA TYR A 126 -0.45 -10.08 -44.76
C TYR A 126 -1.64 -10.04 -45.73
N LEU A 127 -2.88 -9.90 -45.21
CA LEU A 127 -4.08 -9.80 -46.04
C LEU A 127 -4.02 -8.61 -47.01
N LYS A 128 -3.59 -7.44 -46.54
CA LYS A 128 -3.45 -6.24 -47.39
C LYS A 128 -2.45 -6.45 -48.54
N LEU A 129 -1.38 -7.20 -48.30
CA LEU A 129 -0.41 -7.54 -49.35
C LEU A 129 -0.95 -8.59 -50.31
N MET A 130 -1.70 -9.58 -49.81
CA MET A 130 -2.36 -10.59 -50.64
C MET A 130 -3.39 -9.98 -51.60
N GLU A 131 -4.12 -8.94 -51.16
CA GLU A 131 -5.12 -8.24 -51.98
C GLU A 131 -4.50 -7.26 -53.00
N LYS A 132 -3.20 -7.00 -52.91
CA LYS A 132 -2.53 -6.01 -53.76
C LYS A 132 -2.40 -6.54 -55.18
N ASP A 133 -2.87 -5.77 -56.15
CA ASP A 133 -2.67 -6.09 -57.56
C ASP A 133 -1.19 -6.00 -57.94
N THR A 134 -0.61 -7.14 -58.33
CA THR A 134 0.79 -7.29 -58.73
C THR A 134 0.98 -7.34 -60.24
N SER A 135 -0.09 -7.18 -61.04
CA SER A 135 -0.03 -7.25 -62.52
C SER A 135 0.96 -6.26 -63.15
N THR A 136 1.20 -5.13 -62.50
CA THR A 136 2.12 -4.08 -62.95
C THR A 136 3.56 -4.26 -62.46
N PHE A 137 3.84 -5.30 -61.66
CA PHE A 137 5.16 -5.50 -61.08
C PHE A 137 6.12 -6.08 -62.12
N ASN A 138 7.37 -5.63 -62.08
CA ASN A 138 8.44 -6.34 -62.77
C ASN A 138 8.89 -7.54 -61.92
N GLU A 139 9.60 -8.49 -62.54
CA GLU A 139 10.00 -9.75 -61.90
C GLU A 139 10.74 -9.56 -60.57
N ALA A 140 11.66 -8.60 -60.51
CA ALA A 140 12.39 -8.30 -59.27
C ALA A 140 11.50 -7.73 -58.15
N LYS A 141 10.47 -6.95 -58.49
CA LYS A 141 9.48 -6.46 -57.51
C LYS A 141 8.52 -7.57 -57.08
N LEU A 142 8.11 -8.43 -58.01
CA LEU A 142 7.23 -9.56 -57.71
C LEU A 142 7.92 -10.51 -56.73
N LYS A 143 9.16 -10.89 -56.99
CA LYS A 143 9.94 -11.76 -56.10
C LYS A 143 10.06 -11.18 -54.69
N ARG A 144 10.38 -9.89 -54.55
CA ARG A 144 10.42 -9.23 -53.24
C ARG A 144 9.07 -9.22 -52.53
N HIS A 145 7.97 -9.11 -53.28
CA HIS A 145 6.63 -9.14 -52.71
C HIS A 145 6.29 -10.51 -52.15
N GLU A 146 6.61 -11.57 -52.89
CA GLU A 146 6.48 -12.97 -52.46
C GLU A 146 7.36 -13.27 -51.24
N ASP A 147 8.63 -12.86 -51.26
CA ASP A 147 9.56 -13.04 -50.14
C ASP A 147 9.02 -12.42 -48.83
N VAL A 148 8.40 -11.23 -48.92
CA VAL A 148 7.78 -10.55 -47.77
C VAL A 148 6.53 -11.28 -47.29
N LEU A 149 5.68 -11.76 -48.20
CA LEU A 149 4.51 -12.57 -47.85
C LEU A 149 4.92 -13.87 -47.14
N ASP A 150 5.94 -14.55 -47.64
CA ASP A 150 6.47 -15.78 -47.04
C ASP A 150 7.12 -15.53 -45.68
N GLN A 151 7.76 -14.38 -45.50
CA GLN A 151 8.30 -13.99 -44.19
C GLN A 151 7.16 -13.74 -43.19
N LEU A 152 6.14 -12.97 -43.56
CA LEU A 152 5.00 -12.71 -42.69
C LEU A 152 4.24 -14.00 -42.35
N ALA A 153 4.07 -14.90 -43.32
CA ALA A 153 3.42 -16.19 -43.11
C ALA A 153 4.20 -17.06 -42.11
N ARG A 154 5.54 -17.08 -42.18
CA ARG A 154 6.39 -17.78 -41.21
C ARG A 154 6.29 -17.17 -39.81
N GLU A 155 6.38 -15.85 -39.70
CA GLU A 155 6.27 -15.16 -38.42
C GLU A 155 4.91 -15.36 -37.74
N LEU A 156 3.83 -15.51 -38.50
CA LEU A 156 2.49 -15.81 -37.98
C LEU A 156 2.33 -17.25 -37.44
N VAL A 157 3.15 -18.19 -37.90
CA VAL A 157 3.11 -19.60 -37.47
C VAL A 157 4.07 -19.87 -36.32
N GLU A 158 5.18 -19.14 -36.25
CA GLU A 158 6.20 -19.28 -35.21
C GLU A 158 5.86 -18.52 -33.89
N GLU A 159 4.91 -17.58 -33.93
CA GLU A 159 4.34 -16.88 -32.75
C GLU A 159 3.14 -17.59 -32.11
#